data_AF-A0A371GI06-F1
#
_entry.id   AF-A0A371GI06-F1
#
_cell.length_a   1.000
_cell.length_b   1.000
_cell.length_c   1.000
_cell.angle_alpha   90.00
_cell.angle_beta   90.00
_cell.angle_gamma   90.00
#
_symmetry.space_group_name_H-M   'P 1'
#
loop_
_entity.id
_entity.type
_entity.pdbx_description
1 polymer ?
#
loop_
_entity_poly.entity_id
_entity_poly.type
_entity_poly.pdbx_seq_one_letter_code
_entity_poly.pdbx_strand_id
1 'polypeptide(L)'
;MKDLLFVKKMHFPVFAAQKPESMSGEKWDFKRQQMSGMGIKFEDEILGLLLLNSLPESWENFKVSITNSTPDGVVSLQMVKGSVLNEEMRRKAQGSSSQSK
;
A
#
# COMPACT_ATOMS: atom_id res chain seq x y z
N MET A 1 13.12 -6.03 17.99
CA MET A 1 13.65 -4.68 17.67
C MET A 1 12.57 -3.93 16.93
N LYS A 2 12.19 -2.71 17.34
CA LYS A 2 11.21 -1.90 16.59
C LYS A 2 11.98 -1.15 15.50
N ASP A 3 11.61 -1.39 14.25
CA ASP A 3 12.22 -0.75 13.10
C ASP A 3 12.08 0.79 13.19
N LEU A 4 13.10 1.54 12.77
CA LEU A 4 13.11 3.00 12.87
C LEU A 4 11.94 3.62 12.08
N LEU A 5 11.53 2.95 10.99
CA LEU A 5 10.34 3.26 10.21
C LEU A 5 9.04 3.20 11.03
N PHE A 6 8.96 2.24 11.95
CA PHE A 6 7.80 2.04 12.81
C PHE A 6 7.82 3.00 14.01
N VAL A 7 9.01 3.23 14.59
CA VAL A 7 9.23 4.13 15.73
C VAL A 7 8.89 5.57 15.38
N LYS A 8 9.36 6.08 14.23
CA LYS A 8 9.06 7.46 13.79
C LYS A 8 7.73 7.59 13.03
N LYS A 9 6.93 6.50 12.99
CA LYS A 9 5.68 6.41 12.21
C LYS A 9 5.89 6.85 10.74
N MET A 10 7.09 6.63 10.19
CA MET A 10 7.46 7.03 8.82
C MET A 10 6.87 6.08 7.77
N HIS A 11 6.32 4.94 8.19
CA HIS A 11 5.49 4.11 7.31
C HIS A 11 4.27 4.90 6.78
N PHE A 12 3.60 5.73 7.58
CA PHE A 12 2.35 6.38 7.15
C PHE A 12 2.47 7.15 5.81
N PRO A 13 3.43 8.07 5.61
CA PRO A 13 3.63 8.74 4.32
C PRO A 13 4.01 7.82 3.15
N VAL A 14 4.67 6.70 3.44
CA VAL A 14 5.21 5.78 2.44
C VAL A 14 4.13 4.81 1.94
N PHE A 15 3.29 4.32 2.85
CA PHE A 15 2.28 3.31 2.53
C PHE A 15 0.87 3.89 2.34
N ALA A 16 0.56 5.07 2.92
CA ALA A 16 -0.77 5.65 2.77
C ALA A 16 -0.86 6.51 1.50
N ALA A 17 -1.64 6.03 0.54
CA ALA A 17 -1.97 6.76 -0.68
C ALA A 17 -2.82 8.02 -0.43
N GLN A 18 -3.44 8.12 0.75
CA GLN A 18 -4.33 9.21 1.14
C GLN A 18 -4.14 9.57 2.61
N LYS A 19 -4.39 10.83 2.94
CA LYS A 19 -4.27 11.37 4.30
C LYS A 19 -5.18 10.58 5.26
N PRO A 20 -4.65 10.00 6.34
CA PRO A 20 -5.47 9.35 7.36
C PRO A 20 -6.49 10.31 7.99
N GLU A 21 -7.67 9.81 8.35
CA GLU A 21 -8.71 10.60 9.03
C GLU A 21 -8.24 11.11 10.40
N SER A 22 -7.39 10.33 11.07
CA SER A 22 -6.75 10.69 12.34
C SER A 22 -5.63 11.74 12.22
N MET A 23 -5.38 12.28 11.02
CA MET A 23 -4.32 13.25 10.75
C MET A 23 -4.84 14.50 10.05
N SER A 24 -4.35 15.68 10.43
CA SER A 24 -4.64 16.92 9.71
C SER A 24 -3.88 16.99 8.37
N GLY A 25 -4.42 17.76 7.42
CA GLY A 25 -3.78 17.94 6.09
C GLY A 25 -2.38 18.53 6.21
N GLU A 26 -2.24 19.56 7.04
CA GLU A 26 -0.97 20.23 7.30
C GLU A 26 0.07 19.26 7.89
N LYS A 27 -0.34 18.41 8.84
CA LYS A 27 0.55 17.41 9.45
C LYS A 27 0.97 16.33 8.46
N TRP A 28 0.06 15.96 7.56
CA TRP A 28 0.33 15.02 6.48
C TRP A 28 1.31 15.60 5.46
N ASP A 29 1.09 16.84 5.03
CA ASP A 29 1.93 17.54 4.07
C ASP A 29 3.32 17.83 4.63
N PHE A 30 3.41 18.27 5.89
CA PHE A 30 4.66 18.41 6.60
C PHE A 30 5.45 17.11 6.61
N LYS A 31 4.79 15.98 6.89
CA LYS A 31 5.46 14.68 6.95
C LYS A 31 5.94 14.19 5.58
N ARG A 32 5.16 14.44 4.51
CA ARG A 32 5.58 14.19 3.13
C ARG A 32 6.76 15.07 2.71
N GLN A 33 6.74 16.34 3.10
CA GLN A 33 7.80 17.28 2.79
C GLN A 33 9.08 17.00 3.58
N GLN A 34 8.99 16.52 4.82
CA GLN A 34 10.14 16.03 5.60
C GLN A 34 10.80 14.82 4.94
N MET A 35 10.01 13.85 4.46
CA MET A 35 10.53 12.67 3.74
C MET A 35 11.22 13.07 2.42
N SER A 36 10.60 13.99 1.67
CA SER A 36 11.17 14.55 0.44
C SER A 36 12.45 15.35 0.72
N GLY A 37 12.47 16.13 1.80
CA GLY A 37 13.63 16.91 2.25
C GLY A 37 14.80 16.05 2.76
N MET A 38 14.54 14.81 3.18
CA MET A 38 15.58 13.82 3.49
C MET A 38 16.21 13.20 2.23
N GLY A 39 15.78 13.60 1.03
CA GLY A 39 16.30 13.10 -0.25
C GLY A 39 15.82 11.69 -0.61
N ILE A 40 14.89 11.13 0.15
CA ILE A 40 14.36 9.79 -0.05
C ILE A 40 13.27 9.88 -1.11
N LYS A 41 13.67 9.74 -2.39
CA LYS A 41 12.76 9.47 -3.50
C LYS A 41 12.71 7.96 -3.66
N PHE A 42 11.53 7.38 -3.48
CA PHE A 42 11.32 5.99 -3.85
C PHE A 42 10.85 5.95 -5.30
N GLU A 43 11.50 5.13 -6.10
CA GLU A 43 11.04 4.81 -7.45
C GLU A 43 9.65 4.14 -7.37
N ASP A 44 8.85 4.34 -8.41
CA ASP A 44 7.48 3.81 -8.46
C ASP A 44 7.44 2.28 -8.32
N GLU A 45 8.48 1.57 -8.76
CA GLU A 45 8.58 0.12 -8.56
C GLU A 45 8.77 -0.24 -7.08
N ILE A 46 9.61 0.51 -6.36
CA ILE A 46 9.84 0.27 -4.93
C ILE A 46 8.57 0.56 -4.14
N LEU A 47 7.86 1.65 -4.46
CA LEU A 47 6.58 1.96 -3.82
C LEU A 47 5.52 0.89 -4.11
N GLY A 48 5.47 0.36 -5.33
CA GLY A 48 4.56 -0.71 -5.72
C GLY A 48 4.82 -2.01 -4.96
N LEU A 49 6.08 -2.46 -4.91
CA LEU A 49 6.48 -3.66 -4.17
C LEU A 49 6.25 -3.51 -2.65
N LEU A 50 6.53 -2.32 -2.13
CA LEU A 50 6.36 -2.01 -0.72
C LEU A 50 4.86 -2.03 -0.32
N LEU A 51 3.99 -1.48 -1.17
CA LEU A 51 2.54 -1.58 -1.00
C LEU A 51 2.07 -3.05 -1.02
N LEU A 52 2.53 -3.87 -1.96
CA LEU A 52 2.19 -5.30 -2.02
C LEU A 52 2.60 -6.04 -0.74
N ASN A 53 3.81 -5.77 -0.22
CA ASN A 53 4.31 -6.40 1.00
C ASN A 53 3.56 -5.95 2.27
N SER A 54 2.91 -4.78 2.24
CA SER A 54 2.12 -4.29 3.38
C SER A 54 0.74 -4.93 3.53
N LEU A 55 0.30 -5.70 2.53
CA LEU A 55 -0.99 -6.38 2.55
C LEU A 55 -1.00 -7.53 3.58
N PRO A 56 -2.14 -7.81 4.24
CA PRO A 56 -2.23 -8.88 5.22
C PRO A 56 -2.05 -10.26 4.58
N GLU A 57 -1.69 -11.26 5.37
CA GLU A 57 -1.43 -12.64 4.92
C GLU A 57 -2.63 -13.26 4.16
N SER A 58 -3.86 -12.84 4.47
CA SER A 58 -5.06 -13.23 3.72
C SER A 58 -5.03 -12.81 2.24
N TRP A 59 -4.08 -11.97 1.83
CA TRP A 59 -3.85 -11.54 0.45
C TRP A 59 -2.72 -12.31 -0.25
N GLU A 60 -2.18 -13.39 0.33
CA GLU A 60 -1.06 -14.15 -0.25
C GLU A 60 -1.31 -14.58 -1.71
N ASN A 61 -2.48 -15.15 -1.98
CA ASN A 61 -2.85 -15.60 -3.33
C ASN A 61 -2.89 -14.43 -4.34
N PHE A 62 -3.29 -13.24 -3.88
CA PHE A 62 -3.28 -12.04 -4.72
C PHE A 62 -1.86 -11.57 -5.00
N LYS A 63 -0.97 -11.57 -3.99
CA LYS A 63 0.44 -11.22 -4.17
C LYS A 63 1.10 -12.12 -5.23
N VAL A 64 0.88 -13.43 -5.14
CA VAL A 64 1.37 -14.42 -6.12
C VAL A 64 0.81 -14.17 -7.52
N SER A 65 -0.48 -13.80 -7.63
CA SER A 65 -1.10 -13.48 -8.92
C SER A 65 -0.46 -12.26 -9.59
N ILE A 66 -0.20 -11.20 -8.81
CA ILE A 66 0.45 -9.99 -9.31
C ILE A 66 1.89 -10.26 -9.76
N THR A 67 2.66 -11.03 -8.99
CA THR A 67 4.03 -11.39 -9.38
C THR A 67 4.06 -12.27 -10.62
N ASN A 68 3.10 -13.19 -10.77
CA ASN A 68 3.00 -14.05 -11.97
C ASN A 68 2.49 -13.30 -13.20
N SER A 69 1.72 -12.22 -13.01
CA SER A 69 1.19 -11.38 -14.10
C SER A 69 2.22 -10.39 -14.66
N THR A 70 3.40 -10.30 -14.06
CA THR A 70 4.43 -9.33 -14.43
C THR A 70 5.70 -10.05 -14.89
N PRO A 71 5.73 -10.61 -16.11
CA PRO A 71 6.85 -11.42 -16.61
C PRO A 71 8.16 -10.62 -16.76
N ASP A 72 8.06 -9.32 -17.00
CA ASP A 72 9.22 -8.40 -17.08
C ASP A 72 9.64 -7.84 -15.71
N GLY A 73 8.95 -8.23 -14.62
CA GLY A 73 9.28 -7.81 -13.25
C GLY A 73 8.99 -6.34 -12.91
N VAL A 74 8.53 -5.53 -13.86
CA VAL A 74 8.24 -4.10 -13.64
C VAL A 74 6.82 -3.92 -13.09
N VAL A 75 6.73 -3.77 -11.77
CA VAL A 75 5.46 -3.54 -11.07
C VAL A 75 5.32 -2.05 -10.77
N SER A 76 4.54 -1.30 -11.56
CA SER A 76 4.31 0.12 -11.29
C SER A 76 3.37 0.34 -10.10
N LEU A 77 3.59 1.41 -9.34
CA LEU A 77 2.73 1.79 -8.22
C LEU A 77 1.26 1.96 -8.62
N GLN A 78 0.99 2.56 -9.79
CA GLN A 78 -0.38 2.76 -10.27
C GLN A 78 -1.10 1.43 -10.55
N MET A 79 -0.40 0.48 -11.18
CA MET A 79 -0.93 -0.86 -11.42
C MET A 79 -1.26 -1.56 -10.11
N VAL A 80 -0.35 -1.54 -9.13
CA VAL A 80 -0.59 -2.16 -7.81
C VAL A 80 -1.80 -1.53 -7.13
N LYS A 81 -1.87 -0.19 -7.08
CA LYS A 81 -2.99 0.51 -6.44
C LYS A 81 -4.32 0.13 -7.09
N GLY A 82 -4.40 0.10 -8.42
CA GLY A 82 -5.60 -0.31 -9.14
C GLY A 82 -6.01 -1.75 -8.83
N SER A 83 -5.05 -2.68 -8.90
CA SER A 83 -5.30 -4.10 -8.64
C SER A 83 -5.72 -4.37 -7.20
N VAL A 84 -5.12 -3.69 -6.21
CA VAL A 84 -5.48 -3.82 -4.80
C VAL A 84 -6.91 -3.33 -4.56
N LEU A 85 -7.29 -2.18 -5.12
CA LEU A 85 -8.65 -1.65 -5.00
C LEU A 85 -9.68 -2.60 -5.63
N ASN A 86 -9.38 -3.14 -6.82
CA ASN A 86 -10.24 -4.10 -7.49
C ASN A 86 -10.44 -5.38 -6.66
N GLU A 87 -9.35 -5.92 -6.11
CA GLU A 87 -9.40 -7.13 -5.30
C GLU A 87 -10.14 -6.91 -3.97
N GLU A 88 -9.99 -5.73 -3.34
CA GLU A 88 -10.74 -5.36 -2.13
C GLU A 88 -12.24 -5.31 -2.43
N MET A 89 -12.63 -4.70 -3.56
CA MET A 89 -14.03 -4.66 -4.01
C MET A 89 -14.57 -6.07 -4.25
N ARG A 90 -13.78 -6.94 -4.90
CA ARG A 90 -14.15 -8.34 -5.16
C ARG A 90 -14.38 -9.13 -3.85
N ARG A 91 -13.49 -8.99 -2.87
CA ARG A 91 -13.64 -9.65 -1.56
C ARG A 91 -14.84 -9.14 -0.79
N LYS A 92 -15.13 -7.84 -0.84
CA LYS A 92 -16.34 -7.27 -0.21
C LYS A 92 -17.61 -7.80 -0.87
N ALA A 93 -17.63 -7.89 -2.20
CA ALA A 93 -18.76 -8.47 -2.92
C ALA A 93 -18.99 -9.95 -2.57
N GLN A 94 -17.91 -10.74 -2.41
CA GLN A 94 -18.00 -12.15 -2.04
C GLN A 94 -18.30 -12.39 -0.55
N GLY A 95 -17.83 -11.51 0.34
CA GLY A 95 -18.13 -11.56 1.78
C GLY A 95 -19.60 -11.26 2.10
N SER A 96 -20.33 -10.61 1.19
CA SER A 96 -21.77 -10.38 1.30
C SER A 96 -22.62 -11.63 0.99
N SER A 97 -22.04 -12.73 0.49
CA SER A 97 -22.79 -13.93 0.12
C SER A 97 -23.04 -14.90 1.30
N SER A 98 -22.64 -14.52 2.52
CA SER A 98 -22.84 -15.35 3.72
C SER A 98 -23.67 -14.62 4.77
N GLN A 99 -24.80 -14.07 4.37
CA GLN A 99 -25.94 -13.94 5.27
C GLN A 99 -27.05 -14.83 4.71
N SER A 100 -26.93 -16.14 5.00
CA SER A 100 -27.94 -17.14 4.68
C SER A 100 -29.04 -17.17 5.74
N LYS A 101 -30.25 -17.49 5.24
CA LYS A 101 -31.43 -18.04 5.93
C LYS A 101 -32.24 -17.13 6.85
#